data_AF-A0A940TC63-F1
#
_entry.id   AF-A0A940TC63-F1
#
_cell.length_a   1.000
_cell.length_b   1.000
_cell.length_c   1.000
_cell.angle_alpha   90.00
_cell.angle_beta   90.00
_cell.angle_gamma   90.00
#
_symmetry.space_group_name_H-M   'P 1'
#
loop_
_entity.id
_entity.type
_entity.pdbx_description
1 polymer ?
#
loop_
_entity_poly.entity_id
_entity_poly.type
_entity_poly.pdbx_seq_one_letter_code
_entity_poly.pdbx_strand_id
1 'polypeptide(L)'
;MKAYLYARRRVIAAFLLFAAVFFTVFWLGGVPLGAVGYASAICGALAAAYGVRDFLRFRRKCSVLDKLADEIQVSLDNLPEPQNAEEEGYSALIRELFRSRAKLREEYDSALADMNDYYTMWAHQIKTPIAAMRLSLAEQDSPESRALSEELTRIEQYVEMVLCYIRLESSDTDYVIKKCSLGDIVRAAVRRFSGQFIRKKLTLELGETNCTVLTDEKWLLFVVEQVLSNAVKYTKSGGITIACENSVLRISDTGIGIAPEDLPRIFEKGFTGCNGRTDMKASGIGLYLCRRVCRALGHSITAESGPHGTTVLIDLSRSDVDLRE
;
A
#
# COMPACT_ATOMS: atom_id res chain seq x y z
N MET A 1 -3.75 31.18 -28.00
CA MET A 1 -4.06 32.52 -28.57
C MET A 1 -5.33 33.14 -27.98
N LYS A 2 -6.47 32.42 -27.99
CA LYS A 2 -7.73 32.90 -27.37
C LYS A 2 -7.59 33.31 -25.90
N ALA A 3 -6.93 32.48 -25.08
CA ALA A 3 -6.67 32.78 -23.66
C ALA A 3 -5.83 34.06 -23.45
N TYR A 4 -4.84 34.31 -24.30
CA TYR A 4 -4.00 35.51 -24.23
C TYR A 4 -4.77 36.78 -24.62
N LEU A 5 -5.56 36.73 -25.69
CA LEU A 5 -6.42 37.83 -26.12
C LEU A 5 -7.46 38.17 -25.03
N TYR A 6 -7.98 37.15 -24.35
CA TYR A 6 -8.89 37.35 -23.23
C TYR A 6 -8.20 37.98 -22.02
N ALA A 7 -7.00 37.51 -21.64
CA ALA A 7 -6.23 38.04 -20.53
C ALA A 7 -5.81 39.51 -20.73
N ARG A 8 -5.49 39.91 -21.97
CA ARG A 8 -5.04 41.27 -22.32
C ARG A 8 -6.15 42.17 -22.91
N ARG A 9 -7.42 41.74 -22.91
CA ARG A 9 -8.54 42.45 -23.58
C ARG A 9 -8.68 43.92 -23.16
N ARG A 10 -8.42 44.24 -21.89
CA ARG A 10 -8.51 45.61 -21.35
C ARG A 10 -7.42 46.53 -21.92
N VAL A 11 -6.20 46.00 -22.05
CA VAL A 11 -5.05 46.73 -22.62
C VAL A 11 -5.26 46.95 -24.12
N ILE A 12 -5.73 45.92 -24.83
CA ILE A 12 -6.04 46.01 -26.26
C ILE A 12 -7.16 47.03 -26.51
N ALA A 13 -8.23 47.00 -25.69
CA ALA A 13 -9.33 47.96 -25.79
C ALA A 13 -8.86 49.41 -25.52
N ALA A 14 -8.01 49.61 -24.51
CA ALA A 14 -7.43 50.93 -24.22
C ALA A 14 -6.54 51.43 -25.38
N PHE A 15 -5.72 50.56 -25.98
CA PHE A 15 -4.90 50.91 -27.13
C PHE A 15 -5.73 51.33 -28.35
N LEU A 16 -6.80 50.58 -28.66
CA LEU A 16 -7.73 50.93 -29.74
C LEU A 16 -8.45 52.25 -29.49
N LEU A 17 -8.84 52.51 -28.24
CA LEU A 17 -9.46 53.78 -27.84
C LEU A 17 -8.49 54.95 -28.07
N PHE A 18 -7.24 54.86 -27.60
CA PHE A 18 -6.24 55.89 -27.83
C PHE A 18 -5.96 56.09 -29.33
N ALA A 19 -5.84 55.02 -30.10
CA ALA A 19 -5.64 55.10 -31.55
C ALA A 19 -6.80 55.83 -32.24
N ALA A 20 -8.05 55.56 -31.85
CA ALA A 20 -9.23 56.26 -32.37
C ALA A 20 -9.24 57.75 -32.01
N VAL A 21 -8.87 58.11 -30.78
CA VAL A 21 -8.75 59.50 -30.34
C VAL A 21 -7.68 60.24 -31.15
N PHE A 22 -6.47 59.67 -31.28
CA PHE A 22 -5.39 60.28 -32.06
C PHE A 22 -5.76 60.43 -33.53
N PHE A 23 -6.38 59.42 -34.13
CA PHE A 23 -6.87 59.49 -35.51
C PHE A 23 -7.86 60.65 -35.69
N THR A 24 -8.81 60.80 -34.76
CA THR A 24 -9.83 61.86 -34.81
C THR A 24 -9.19 63.25 -34.67
N VAL A 25 -8.22 63.42 -33.78
CA VAL A 25 -7.48 64.68 -33.58
C VAL A 25 -6.66 65.05 -34.81
N PHE A 26 -5.93 64.10 -35.42
CA PHE A 26 -5.15 64.37 -36.63
C PHE A 26 -6.02 64.67 -37.84
N TRP A 27 -7.17 64.01 -37.96
CA TRP A 27 -8.15 64.29 -39.01
C TRP A 27 -8.75 65.69 -38.87
N LEU A 28 -9.13 66.11 -37.66
CA LEU A 28 -9.64 67.47 -37.41
C LEU A 28 -8.56 68.55 -37.59
N GLY A 29 -7.30 68.23 -37.30
CA GLY A 29 -6.16 69.15 -37.37
C GLY A 29 -5.56 69.37 -38.77
N GLY A 30 -6.06 68.68 -39.81
CA GLY A 30 -5.62 68.89 -41.19
C GLY A 30 -4.18 68.43 -41.50
N VAL A 31 -3.61 67.53 -40.70
CA VAL A 31 -2.25 67.02 -40.88
C VAL A 31 -2.17 66.15 -42.15
N PRO A 32 -1.11 66.26 -42.97
CA PRO A 32 -0.96 65.42 -44.16
C PRO A 32 -0.97 63.92 -43.79
N LEU A 33 -1.85 63.18 -44.48
CA LEU A 33 -2.10 61.75 -44.26
C LEU A 33 -0.84 60.87 -44.28
N GLY A 34 0.19 61.25 -45.03
CA GLY A 34 1.47 60.54 -45.08
C GLY A 34 2.24 60.55 -43.76
N ALA A 35 2.23 61.66 -43.03
CA ALA A 35 2.90 61.78 -41.73
C ALA A 35 2.18 60.94 -40.65
N VAL A 36 0.84 60.94 -40.69
CA VAL A 36 0.00 60.13 -39.81
C VAL A 36 0.22 58.63 -40.08
N GLY A 37 0.23 58.22 -41.35
CA GLY A 37 0.48 56.83 -41.74
C GLY A 37 1.86 56.32 -41.31
N TYR A 38 2.90 57.13 -41.44
CA TYR A 38 4.26 56.77 -41.01
C TYR A 38 4.36 56.61 -39.49
N ALA A 39 3.80 57.55 -38.71
CA ALA A 39 3.76 57.46 -37.25
C ALA A 39 2.97 56.24 -36.76
N SER A 40 1.81 55.97 -37.37
CA SER A 40 1.01 54.79 -37.06
C SER A 40 1.74 53.47 -37.39
N ALA A 41 2.49 53.42 -38.48
CA ALA A 41 3.28 52.24 -38.85
C ALA A 41 4.38 51.95 -37.81
N ILE A 42 5.10 52.97 -37.34
CA ILE A 42 6.14 52.81 -36.31
C ILE A 42 5.52 52.36 -34.98
N CYS A 43 4.45 53.00 -34.53
CA CYS A 43 3.75 52.62 -33.31
C CYS A 43 3.19 51.18 -33.40
N GLY A 44 2.65 50.80 -34.56
CA GLY A 44 2.18 49.45 -34.83
C GLY A 44 3.29 48.41 -34.78
N ALA A 45 4.46 48.69 -35.37
CA ALA A 45 5.61 47.80 -35.34
C ALA A 45 6.14 47.58 -33.91
N LEU A 46 6.24 48.65 -33.12
CA LEU A 46 6.65 48.57 -31.72
C LEU A 46 5.64 47.79 -30.85
N ALA A 47 4.34 48.05 -31.05
CA ALA A 47 3.27 47.32 -30.35
C ALA A 47 3.25 45.84 -30.74
N ALA A 48 3.47 45.51 -32.02
CA ALA A 48 3.57 44.13 -32.49
C ALA A 48 4.79 43.42 -31.89
N ALA A 49 5.96 44.06 -31.87
CA ALA A 49 7.17 43.50 -31.27
C ALA A 49 6.99 43.22 -29.76
N TYR A 50 6.38 44.16 -29.02
CA TYR A 50 6.04 43.98 -27.61
C TYR A 50 5.02 42.84 -27.43
N GLY A 51 3.95 42.82 -28.24
CA GLY A 51 2.90 41.82 -28.17
C GLY A 51 3.38 40.40 -28.49
N VAL A 52 4.28 40.24 -29.46
CA VAL A 52 4.91 38.94 -29.77
C VAL A 52 5.76 38.47 -28.59
N ARG A 53 6.56 39.36 -27.97
CA ARG A 53 7.37 39.03 -26.80
C ARG A 53 6.51 38.64 -25.59
N ASP A 54 5.43 39.36 -25.31
CA ASP A 54 4.50 39.06 -24.21
C ASP A 54 3.73 37.75 -24.47
N PHE A 55 3.29 37.51 -25.71
CA PHE A 55 2.62 36.26 -26.09
C PHE A 55 3.52 35.03 -25.95
N LEU A 56 4.77 35.11 -26.44
CA LEU A 56 5.74 34.01 -26.31
C LEU A 56 6.05 33.70 -24.85
N ARG A 57 6.17 34.72 -24.00
CA ARG A 57 6.34 34.55 -22.55
C ARG A 57 5.13 33.91 -21.89
N PHE A 58 3.93 34.41 -22.16
CA PHE A 58 2.68 33.86 -21.63
C PHE A 58 2.54 32.39 -22.00
N ARG A 59 2.83 32.03 -23.26
CA ARG A 59 2.77 30.65 -23.72
C ARG A 59 3.81 29.75 -23.03
N ARG A 60 5.04 30.22 -22.85
CA ARG A 60 6.07 29.48 -22.10
C ARG A 60 5.62 29.23 -20.67
N LYS A 61 5.05 30.24 -20.00
CA LYS A 61 4.59 30.13 -18.62
C LYS A 61 3.44 29.12 -18.47
N CYS A 62 2.41 29.21 -19.30
CA CYS A 62 1.33 28.21 -19.29
C CYS A 62 1.87 26.81 -19.55
N SER A 63 2.77 26.64 -20.52
CA SER A 63 3.37 25.34 -20.80
C SER A 63 4.21 24.78 -19.65
N VAL A 64 4.81 25.62 -18.81
CA VAL A 64 5.53 25.18 -17.61
C VAL A 64 4.54 24.80 -16.52
N LEU A 65 3.52 25.62 -16.29
CA LEU A 65 2.47 25.32 -15.29
C LEU A 65 1.69 24.04 -15.62
N ASP A 66 1.38 23.79 -16.89
CA ASP A 66 0.70 22.56 -17.33
C ASP A 66 1.56 21.31 -17.07
N LYS A 67 2.89 21.42 -17.22
CA LYS A 67 3.82 20.31 -16.90
C LYS A 67 3.97 20.11 -15.40
N LEU A 68 3.98 21.19 -14.64
CA LEU A 68 4.09 21.13 -13.18
C LEU A 68 2.80 20.66 -12.51
N ALA A 69 1.64 20.78 -13.16
CA ALA A 69 0.37 20.28 -12.63
C ALA A 69 0.44 18.79 -12.24
N ASP A 70 1.22 17.99 -12.98
CA ASP A 70 1.42 16.57 -12.69
C ASP A 70 2.53 16.31 -11.63
N GLU A 71 3.45 17.25 -11.41
CA GLU A 71 4.62 17.12 -10.52
C GLU A 71 4.50 17.87 -9.17
N ILE A 72 3.53 18.77 -9.01
CA ILE A 72 3.32 19.61 -7.81
C ILE A 72 3.13 18.81 -6.51
N GLN A 73 2.88 17.50 -6.60
CA GLN A 73 2.81 16.66 -5.40
C GLN A 73 4.16 16.47 -4.70
N VAL A 74 5.28 16.71 -5.38
CA VAL A 74 6.62 16.32 -4.90
C VAL A 74 7.51 17.52 -4.56
N SER A 75 7.53 18.58 -5.38
CA SER A 75 8.37 19.77 -5.11
C SER A 75 7.78 21.07 -5.69
N LEU A 76 8.15 22.20 -5.07
CA LEU A 76 7.87 23.55 -5.55
C LEU A 76 9.08 24.24 -6.20
N ASP A 77 10.23 23.57 -6.32
CA ASP A 77 11.50 24.18 -6.76
C ASP A 77 11.43 24.76 -8.18
N ASN A 78 10.53 24.22 -9.00
CA ASN A 78 10.36 24.60 -10.40
C ASN A 78 9.27 25.66 -10.63
N LEU A 79 8.72 26.30 -9.56
CA LEU A 79 7.72 27.35 -9.76
C LEU A 79 8.32 28.53 -10.56
N PRO A 80 7.63 29.00 -11.62
CA PRO A 80 8.09 30.17 -12.36
C PRO A 80 8.11 31.42 -11.47
N GLU A 81 9.11 32.27 -11.65
CA GLU A 81 9.25 33.52 -10.89
C GLU A 81 8.00 34.43 -11.07
N PRO A 82 7.48 35.02 -9.97
CA PRO A 82 6.34 35.93 -10.04
C PRO A 82 6.74 37.23 -10.73
N GLN A 83 5.87 37.74 -11.60
CA GLN A 83 6.13 38.96 -12.41
C GLN A 83 5.32 40.17 -11.96
N ASN A 84 4.37 39.96 -11.04
CA ASN A 84 3.44 40.95 -10.56
C ASN A 84 3.02 40.58 -9.14
N ALA A 85 2.61 41.59 -8.36
CA ALA A 85 2.25 41.42 -6.95
C ALA A 85 1.15 40.35 -6.72
N GLU A 86 0.20 40.21 -7.66
CA GLU A 86 -0.81 39.15 -7.60
C GLU A 86 -0.19 37.75 -7.68
N GLU A 87 0.77 37.54 -8.59
CA GLU A 87 1.45 36.26 -8.75
C GLU A 87 2.39 35.96 -7.59
N GLU A 88 2.99 36.98 -7.01
CA GLU A 88 3.79 36.87 -5.79
C GLU A 88 2.91 36.42 -4.61
N GLY A 89 1.71 37.00 -4.48
CA GLY A 89 0.71 36.57 -3.49
C GLY A 89 0.26 35.12 -3.69
N TYR A 90 -0.06 34.70 -4.92
CA TYR A 90 -0.40 33.31 -5.20
C TYR A 90 0.76 32.34 -4.94
N SER A 91 1.98 32.71 -5.32
CA SER A 91 3.18 31.89 -5.08
C SER A 91 3.45 31.73 -3.59
N ALA A 92 3.26 32.79 -2.80
CA ALA A 92 3.37 32.73 -1.34
C ALA A 92 2.33 31.79 -0.72
N LEU A 93 1.06 31.88 -1.14
CA LEU A 93 -0.01 30.99 -0.68
C LEU A 93 0.27 29.52 -1.04
N ILE A 94 0.75 29.24 -2.25
CA ILE A 94 1.11 27.88 -2.68
C ILE A 94 2.25 27.31 -1.84
N ARG A 95 3.30 28.12 -1.58
CA ARG A 95 4.42 27.72 -0.70
C ARG A 95 3.95 27.43 0.71
N GLU A 96 3.06 28.24 1.25
CA GLU A 96 2.50 28.02 2.58
C GLU A 96 1.65 26.75 2.64
N LEU A 97 0.79 26.51 1.65
CA LEU A 97 0.01 25.28 1.53
C LEU A 97 0.89 24.04 1.44
N PHE A 98 1.99 24.09 0.67
CA PHE A 98 2.92 22.98 0.55
C PHE A 98 3.67 22.72 1.86
N ARG A 99 4.13 23.77 2.55
CA ARG A 99 4.73 23.65 3.89
C ARG A 99 3.75 23.06 4.89
N SER A 100 2.52 23.54 4.91
CA SER A 100 1.46 23.01 5.79
C SER A 100 1.18 21.53 5.49
N ARG A 101 1.10 21.14 4.22
CA ARG A 101 0.94 19.73 3.81
C ARG A 101 2.14 18.88 4.21
N ALA A 102 3.37 19.35 4.01
CA ALA A 102 4.58 18.65 4.40
C ALA A 102 4.62 18.43 5.92
N LYS A 103 4.28 19.46 6.70
CA LYS A 103 4.17 19.37 8.16
C LYS A 103 3.09 18.40 8.60
N LEU A 104 1.89 18.45 8.02
CA LEU A 104 0.81 17.49 8.33
C LEU A 104 1.21 16.05 8.00
N ARG A 105 1.96 15.85 6.91
CA ARG A 105 2.49 14.54 6.53
C ARG A 105 3.52 14.04 7.54
N GLU A 106 4.47 14.90 7.93
CA GLU A 106 5.46 14.59 8.96
C GLU A 106 4.81 14.26 10.31
N GLU A 107 3.82 15.05 10.74
CA GLU A 107 3.04 14.78 11.95
C GLU A 107 2.28 13.43 11.87
N TYR A 108 1.69 13.13 10.71
CA TYR A 108 1.00 11.86 10.48
C TYR A 108 1.95 10.66 10.49
N ASP A 109 3.08 10.77 9.79
CA ASP A 109 4.09 9.72 9.70
C ASP A 109 4.73 9.47 11.07
N SER A 110 5.02 10.54 11.84
CA SER A 110 5.49 10.43 13.23
C SER A 110 4.45 9.76 14.14
N ALA A 111 3.18 10.14 14.06
CA ALA A 111 2.13 9.53 14.86
C ALA A 111 1.93 8.04 14.53
N LEU A 112 2.07 7.67 13.24
CA LEU A 112 2.01 6.28 12.80
C LEU A 112 3.20 5.47 13.34
N ALA A 113 4.41 6.04 13.31
CA ALA A 113 5.61 5.42 13.88
C ALA A 113 5.45 5.21 15.41
N ASP A 114 5.04 6.23 16.15
CA ASP A 114 4.81 6.14 17.60
C ASP A 114 3.77 5.04 17.94
N MET A 115 2.70 4.95 17.14
CA MET A 115 1.67 3.93 17.30
C MET A 115 2.23 2.52 17.05
N ASN A 116 3.04 2.33 16.00
CA ASN A 116 3.68 1.05 15.69
C ASN A 116 4.66 0.63 16.81
N ASP A 117 5.46 1.55 17.32
CA ASP A 117 6.39 1.30 18.42
C ASP A 117 5.65 0.92 19.71
N TYR A 118 4.59 1.67 20.04
CA TYR A 118 3.75 1.38 21.19
C TYR A 118 3.15 -0.03 21.13
N TYR A 119 2.53 -0.41 20.00
CA TYR A 119 1.93 -1.73 19.87
C TYR A 119 2.97 -2.86 19.82
N THR A 120 4.15 -2.60 19.26
CA THR A 120 5.26 -3.56 19.28
C THR A 120 5.72 -3.82 20.71
N MET A 121 5.95 -2.77 21.49
CA MET A 121 6.29 -2.87 22.92
C MET A 121 5.19 -3.58 23.72
N TRP A 122 3.93 -3.22 23.51
CA TRP A 122 2.78 -3.87 24.17
C TRP A 122 2.74 -5.37 23.89
N ALA A 123 2.92 -5.77 22.63
CA ALA A 123 2.93 -7.18 22.24
C ALA A 123 4.10 -7.94 22.88
N HIS A 124 5.28 -7.33 23.00
CA HIS A 124 6.40 -7.91 23.74
C HIS A 124 6.08 -8.07 25.23
N GLN A 125 5.48 -7.05 25.86
CA GLN A 125 5.09 -7.10 27.27
C GLN A 125 4.02 -8.15 27.56
N ILE A 126 3.10 -8.40 26.63
CA ILE A 126 2.05 -9.43 26.75
C ILE A 126 2.59 -10.85 26.56
N LYS A 127 3.68 -11.05 25.78
CA LYS A 127 4.29 -12.38 25.64
C LYS A 127 4.85 -12.94 26.94
N THR A 128 5.38 -12.08 27.81
CA THR A 128 5.95 -12.49 29.11
C THR A 128 4.94 -13.16 30.05
N PRO A 129 3.77 -12.55 30.37
CA PRO A 129 2.77 -13.20 31.21
C PRO A 129 2.15 -14.42 30.52
N ILE A 130 2.05 -14.44 29.19
CA ILE A 130 1.62 -15.65 28.46
C ILE A 130 2.59 -16.81 28.68
N ALA A 131 3.91 -16.56 28.56
CA ALA A 131 4.92 -17.57 28.83
C ALA A 131 4.87 -18.09 30.28
N ALA A 132 4.63 -17.20 31.26
CA ALA A 132 4.44 -17.59 32.65
C ALA A 132 3.20 -18.48 32.85
N MET A 133 2.04 -18.09 32.29
CA MET A 133 0.81 -18.90 32.32
C MET A 133 1.02 -20.27 31.67
N ARG A 134 1.75 -20.32 30.55
CA ARG A 134 2.06 -21.56 29.85
C ARG A 134 2.87 -22.52 30.72
N LEU A 135 3.85 -22.00 31.46
CA LEU A 135 4.65 -22.79 32.40
C LEU A 135 3.77 -23.34 33.54
N SER A 136 2.94 -22.51 34.15
CA SER A 136 2.04 -22.94 35.24
C SER A 136 1.02 -24.00 34.78
N LEU A 137 0.51 -23.89 33.55
CA LEU A 137 -0.40 -24.88 32.98
C LEU A 137 0.31 -26.19 32.62
N ALA A 138 1.60 -26.13 32.23
CA ALA A 138 2.39 -27.32 31.95
C ALA A 138 2.65 -28.17 33.20
N GLU A 139 2.64 -27.58 34.39
CA GLU A 139 2.80 -28.30 35.67
C GLU A 139 1.54 -29.06 36.09
N GLN A 140 0.37 -28.72 35.54
CA GLN A 140 -0.93 -29.32 35.90
C GLN A 140 -1.51 -30.11 34.73
N ASP A 141 -1.58 -31.45 34.84
CA ASP A 141 -2.21 -32.29 33.80
C ASP A 141 -3.68 -32.60 34.13
N SER A 142 -4.52 -31.55 34.16
CA SER A 142 -5.97 -31.67 34.34
C SER A 142 -6.75 -31.35 33.05
N PRO A 143 -7.99 -31.85 32.89
CA PRO A 143 -8.86 -31.47 31.77
C PRO A 143 -9.04 -29.94 31.64
N GLU A 144 -9.12 -29.24 32.77
CA GLU A 144 -9.26 -27.78 32.84
C GLU A 144 -7.99 -27.07 32.39
N SER A 145 -6.82 -27.52 32.84
CA SER A 145 -5.52 -26.98 32.42
C SER A 145 -5.32 -27.13 30.92
N ARG A 146 -5.69 -28.29 30.36
CA ARG A 146 -5.65 -28.53 28.91
C ARG A 146 -6.56 -27.60 28.14
N ALA A 147 -7.80 -27.37 28.61
CA ALA A 147 -8.71 -26.42 27.98
C ALA A 147 -8.20 -24.97 28.02
N LEU A 148 -7.62 -24.56 29.15
CA LEU A 148 -7.06 -23.22 29.30
C LEU A 148 -5.79 -23.02 28.46
N SER A 149 -4.96 -24.05 28.31
CA SER A 149 -3.78 -24.05 27.45
C SER A 149 -4.12 -23.82 25.97
N GLU A 150 -5.27 -24.31 25.51
CA GLU A 150 -5.75 -24.04 24.14
C GLU A 150 -6.19 -22.61 23.94
N GLU A 151 -6.91 -22.04 24.91
CA GLU A 151 -7.29 -20.63 24.86
C GLU A 151 -6.04 -19.73 24.95
N LEU A 152 -5.05 -20.12 25.76
CA LEU A 152 -3.75 -19.44 25.81
C LEU A 152 -3.00 -19.50 24.47
N THR A 153 -2.99 -20.66 23.82
CA THR A 153 -2.41 -20.83 22.47
C THR A 153 -3.13 -19.93 21.45
N ARG A 154 -4.45 -19.77 21.57
CA ARG A 154 -5.23 -18.86 20.71
C ARG A 154 -4.86 -17.40 20.95
N ILE A 155 -4.63 -17.00 22.20
CA ILE A 155 -4.15 -15.65 22.55
C ILE A 155 -2.75 -15.43 21.95
N GLU A 156 -1.83 -16.39 22.08
CA GLU A 156 -0.49 -16.30 21.44
C GLU A 156 -0.60 -16.04 19.94
N GLN A 157 -1.48 -16.78 19.25
CA GLN A 157 -1.72 -16.61 17.81
C GLN A 157 -2.23 -15.20 17.47
N TYR A 158 -3.13 -14.63 18.28
CA TYR A 158 -3.62 -13.27 18.06
C TYR A 158 -2.54 -12.22 18.27
N VAL A 159 -1.69 -12.38 19.29
CA VAL A 159 -0.55 -11.49 19.53
C VAL A 159 0.45 -11.56 18.37
N GLU A 160 0.71 -12.76 17.85
CA GLU A 160 1.56 -12.95 16.67
C GLU A 160 0.95 -12.35 15.40
N MET A 161 -0.38 -12.46 15.20
CA MET A 161 -1.06 -11.81 14.08
C MET A 161 -0.93 -10.29 14.13
N VAL A 162 -1.08 -9.67 15.31
CA VAL A 162 -0.91 -8.22 15.48
C VAL A 162 0.52 -7.79 15.18
N LEU A 163 1.52 -8.51 15.71
CA LEU A 163 2.93 -8.24 15.42
C LEU A 163 3.27 -8.37 13.94
N CYS A 164 2.73 -9.40 13.29
CA CYS A 164 2.88 -9.62 11.86
C CYS A 164 2.24 -8.47 11.06
N TYR A 165 1.04 -8.03 11.45
CA TYR A 165 0.36 -6.90 10.82
C TYR A 165 1.19 -5.61 10.92
N ILE A 166 1.65 -5.25 12.12
CA ILE A 166 2.44 -4.03 12.36
C ILE A 166 3.71 -4.04 11.51
N ARG A 167 4.43 -5.16 11.51
CA ARG A 167 5.66 -5.32 10.70
C ARG A 167 5.39 -5.30 9.20
N LEU A 168 4.23 -5.73 8.71
CA LEU A 168 3.93 -5.62 7.29
C LEU A 168 3.58 -4.20 6.85
N GLU A 169 3.18 -3.32 7.77
CA GLU A 169 2.89 -1.90 7.49
C GLU A 169 4.12 -1.01 7.65
N SER A 170 5.12 -1.43 8.44
CA SER A 170 6.36 -0.68 8.57
C SER A 170 7.22 -0.80 7.31
N SER A 171 7.65 0.35 6.79
CA SER A 171 8.61 0.46 5.69
C SER A 171 9.99 -0.10 6.03
N ASP A 172 10.32 -0.21 7.32
CA ASP A 172 11.64 -0.64 7.82
C ASP A 172 11.74 -2.16 8.05
N THR A 173 10.84 -2.95 7.49
CA THR A 173 10.88 -4.41 7.66
C THR A 173 11.98 -5.03 6.81
N ASP A 174 13.13 -5.25 7.44
CA ASP A 174 14.24 -5.98 6.86
C ASP A 174 13.93 -7.48 6.76
N TYR A 175 13.63 -7.95 5.55
CA TYR A 175 13.48 -9.38 5.26
C TYR A 175 14.85 -10.06 5.16
N VAL A 176 15.06 -11.13 5.91
CA VAL A 176 16.30 -11.92 5.86
C VAL A 176 16.10 -13.07 4.87
N ILE A 177 16.11 -12.74 3.58
CA ILE A 177 15.95 -13.73 2.50
C ILE A 177 17.23 -14.56 2.37
N LYS A 178 17.14 -15.85 2.69
CA LYS A 178 18.24 -16.81 2.58
C LYS A 178 17.73 -18.16 2.09
N LYS A 179 18.65 -19.07 1.73
CA LYS A 179 18.31 -20.46 1.42
C LYS A 179 17.96 -21.19 2.71
N CYS A 180 16.70 -21.63 2.84
CA CYS A 180 16.15 -22.30 4.01
C CYS A 180 15.68 -23.72 3.67
N SER A 181 15.78 -24.64 4.62
CA SER A 181 15.21 -25.98 4.53
C SER A 181 13.71 -25.93 4.76
N LEU A 182 12.90 -26.26 3.75
CA LEU A 182 11.44 -26.23 3.86
C LEU A 182 10.95 -27.25 4.91
N GLY A 183 11.56 -28.44 4.93
CA GLY A 183 11.23 -29.49 5.90
C GLY A 183 11.39 -29.04 7.35
N ASP A 184 12.40 -28.22 7.66
CA ASP A 184 12.60 -27.71 9.04
C ASP A 184 11.50 -26.72 9.44
N ILE A 185 11.10 -25.83 8.51
CA ILE A 185 10.00 -24.88 8.71
C ILE A 185 8.69 -25.64 8.94
N VAL A 186 8.38 -26.62 8.08
CA VAL A 186 7.17 -27.43 8.20
C VAL A 186 7.16 -28.24 9.51
N ARG A 187 8.27 -28.88 9.87
CA ARG A 187 8.39 -29.64 11.14
C ARG A 187 8.21 -28.74 12.36
N ALA A 188 8.77 -27.53 12.35
CA ALA A 188 8.60 -26.57 13.43
C ALA A 188 7.12 -26.19 13.61
N ALA A 189 6.41 -25.89 12.51
CA ALA A 189 4.98 -25.59 12.53
C ALA A 189 4.17 -26.79 13.04
N VAL A 190 4.38 -27.99 12.49
CA VAL A 190 3.71 -29.22 12.91
C VAL A 190 3.88 -29.49 14.41
N ARG A 191 5.10 -29.33 14.94
CA ARG A 191 5.39 -29.53 16.35
C ARG A 191 4.53 -28.62 17.24
N ARG A 192 4.31 -27.37 16.82
CA ARG A 192 3.45 -26.42 17.54
C ARG A 192 2.01 -26.90 17.66
N PHE A 193 1.46 -27.56 16.62
CA PHE A 193 0.08 -28.04 16.60
C PHE A 193 -0.09 -29.50 17.04
N SER A 194 0.99 -30.23 17.33
CA SER A 194 1.00 -31.65 17.71
C SER A 194 -0.04 -32.03 18.77
N GLY A 195 -0.19 -31.23 19.82
CA GLY A 195 -1.18 -31.47 20.87
C GLY A 195 -2.63 -31.45 20.36
N GLN A 196 -2.93 -30.57 19.39
CA GLN A 196 -4.27 -30.48 18.78
C GLN A 196 -4.54 -31.66 17.86
N PHE A 197 -3.54 -32.12 17.08
CA PHE A 197 -3.65 -33.34 16.27
C PHE A 197 -4.01 -34.55 17.14
N ILE A 198 -3.31 -34.74 18.26
CA ILE A 198 -3.55 -35.85 19.19
C ILE A 198 -4.95 -35.75 19.80
N ARG A 199 -5.32 -34.57 20.31
CA ARG A 199 -6.61 -34.38 21.01
C ARG A 199 -7.81 -34.56 20.08
N LYS A 200 -7.73 -34.05 18.86
CA LYS A 200 -8.78 -34.21 17.83
C LYS A 200 -8.70 -35.55 17.10
N LYS A 201 -7.67 -36.38 17.36
CA LYS A 201 -7.40 -37.64 16.66
C LYS A 201 -7.32 -37.46 15.14
N LEU A 202 -6.67 -36.37 14.70
CA LEU A 202 -6.45 -36.09 13.29
C LEU A 202 -5.16 -36.77 12.82
N THR A 203 -5.22 -37.44 11.68
CA THR A 203 -4.04 -38.02 11.03
C THR A 203 -3.20 -36.90 10.42
N LEU A 204 -1.88 -36.97 10.56
CA LEU A 204 -0.95 -36.08 9.86
C LEU A 204 -0.07 -36.91 8.93
N GLU A 205 -0.13 -36.60 7.64
CA GLU A 205 0.72 -37.21 6.63
C GLU A 205 1.74 -36.19 6.13
N LEU A 206 3.02 -36.45 6.38
CA LEU A 206 4.11 -35.63 5.87
C LEU A 206 4.74 -36.31 4.66
N GLY A 207 4.49 -35.75 3.49
CA GLY A 207 5.14 -36.14 2.23
C GLY A 207 6.53 -35.53 2.07
N GLU A 208 7.03 -35.55 0.84
CA GLU A 208 8.34 -34.99 0.52
C GLU A 208 8.36 -33.47 0.75
N THR A 209 9.23 -33.02 1.65
CA THR A 209 9.44 -31.59 1.97
C THR A 209 10.94 -31.23 2.02
N ASN A 210 11.80 -32.14 1.55
CA ASN A 210 13.26 -32.00 1.55
C ASN A 210 13.73 -31.14 0.37
N CYS A 211 13.23 -29.91 0.27
CA CYS A 211 13.70 -28.93 -0.70
C CYS A 211 14.25 -27.69 0.01
N THR A 212 15.13 -26.99 -0.69
CA THR A 212 15.68 -25.71 -0.23
C THR A 212 14.97 -24.58 -0.97
N VAL A 213 14.49 -23.59 -0.22
CA VAL A 213 13.72 -22.46 -0.75
C VAL A 213 14.38 -21.14 -0.37
N LEU A 214 14.36 -20.17 -1.28
CA LEU A 214 14.91 -18.83 -1.03
C LEU A 214 13.81 -17.97 -0.38
N THR A 215 13.89 -17.76 0.93
CA THR A 215 12.82 -17.13 1.70
C THR A 215 13.35 -16.57 3.02
N ASP A 216 12.52 -15.78 3.72
CA ASP A 216 12.70 -15.57 5.15
C ASP A 216 12.03 -16.71 5.94
N GLU A 217 12.81 -17.34 6.81
CA GLU A 217 12.41 -18.50 7.61
C GLU A 217 11.27 -18.18 8.58
N LYS A 218 11.31 -17.02 9.25
CA LYS A 218 10.33 -16.65 10.28
C LYS A 218 9.00 -16.28 9.65
N TRP A 219 9.05 -15.54 8.55
CA TRP A 219 7.85 -15.13 7.82
C TRP A 219 7.17 -16.31 7.14
N LEU A 220 7.93 -17.22 6.51
CA LEU A 220 7.33 -18.42 5.93
C LEU A 220 6.78 -19.36 7.01
N LEU A 221 7.46 -19.50 8.16
CA LEU A 221 6.95 -20.25 9.30
C LEU A 221 5.59 -19.73 9.75
N PHE A 222 5.43 -18.40 9.88
CA PHE A 222 4.14 -17.78 10.21
C PHE A 222 3.05 -18.16 9.21
N VAL A 223 3.33 -18.12 7.90
CA VAL A 223 2.35 -18.50 6.87
C VAL A 223 1.92 -19.96 7.04
N VAL A 224 2.88 -20.87 7.19
CA VAL A 224 2.61 -22.30 7.37
C VAL A 224 1.80 -22.56 8.65
N GLU A 225 2.14 -21.89 9.75
CA GLU A 225 1.40 -22.00 11.02
C GLU A 225 -0.04 -21.49 10.91
N GLN A 226 -0.28 -20.40 10.18
CA GLN A 226 -1.63 -19.87 9.97
C GLN A 226 -2.49 -20.80 9.10
N VAL A 227 -1.90 -21.36 8.04
CA VAL A 227 -2.58 -22.33 7.19
C VAL A 227 -2.91 -23.60 7.99
N LEU A 228 -1.96 -24.11 8.78
CA LEU A 228 -2.20 -25.27 9.64
C LEU A 228 -3.22 -25.00 10.75
N SER A 229 -3.22 -23.81 11.33
CA SER A 229 -4.23 -23.41 12.32
C SER A 229 -5.63 -23.50 11.72
N ASN A 230 -5.82 -23.03 10.48
CA ASN A 230 -7.10 -23.15 9.77
C ASN A 230 -7.44 -24.61 9.47
N ALA A 231 -6.50 -25.38 8.93
CA ALA A 231 -6.71 -26.81 8.63
C ALA A 231 -7.16 -27.59 9.88
N VAL A 232 -6.46 -27.41 11.01
CA VAL A 232 -6.80 -28.06 12.30
C VAL A 232 -8.12 -27.55 12.85
N LYS A 233 -8.43 -26.25 12.70
CA LYS A 233 -9.69 -25.66 13.16
C LYS A 233 -10.89 -26.25 12.43
N TYR A 234 -10.83 -26.35 11.10
CA TYR A 234 -11.96 -26.72 10.25
C TYR A 234 -12.07 -28.22 9.96
N THR A 235 -11.08 -29.02 10.36
CA THR A 235 -11.12 -30.49 10.28
C THR A 235 -11.63 -31.08 11.59
N LYS A 236 -12.81 -31.70 11.56
CA LYS A 236 -13.40 -32.40 12.72
C LYS A 236 -12.93 -33.85 12.83
N SER A 237 -12.77 -34.52 11.69
CA SER A 237 -12.35 -35.92 11.56
C SER A 237 -11.59 -36.10 10.25
N GLY A 238 -10.70 -37.09 10.20
CA GLY A 238 -9.84 -37.34 9.04
C GLY A 238 -8.42 -36.87 9.32
N GLY A 239 -7.83 -36.11 8.39
CA GLY A 239 -6.42 -35.74 8.51
C GLY A 239 -6.00 -34.53 7.69
N ILE A 240 -4.72 -34.22 7.81
CA ILE A 240 -4.03 -33.15 7.10
C ILE A 240 -2.81 -33.76 6.42
N THR A 241 -2.62 -33.44 5.16
CA THR A 241 -1.47 -33.89 4.36
C THR A 241 -0.64 -32.67 3.97
N ILE A 242 0.67 -32.74 4.17
CA ILE A 242 1.61 -31.68 3.80
C ILE A 242 2.67 -32.26 2.88
N ALA A 243 2.81 -31.72 1.67
CA ALA A 243 3.81 -32.16 0.70
C ALA A 243 4.28 -30.98 -0.15
N CYS A 244 5.50 -31.07 -0.69
CA CYS A 244 6.04 -30.08 -1.61
C CYS A 244 6.45 -30.77 -2.91
N GLU A 245 5.89 -30.30 -4.04
CA GLU A 245 6.24 -30.80 -5.37
C GLU A 245 6.47 -29.61 -6.30
N ASN A 246 7.53 -29.64 -7.12
CA ASN A 246 7.87 -28.57 -8.06
C ASN A 246 7.92 -27.17 -7.41
N SER A 247 8.48 -27.08 -6.21
CA SER A 247 8.52 -25.85 -5.39
C SER A 247 7.16 -25.31 -4.93
N VAL A 248 6.08 -26.09 -5.05
CA VAL A 248 4.77 -25.75 -4.53
C VAL A 248 4.49 -26.55 -3.26
N LEU A 249 4.44 -25.85 -2.12
CA LEU A 249 4.02 -26.44 -0.85
C LEU A 249 2.49 -26.54 -0.83
N ARG A 250 1.98 -27.76 -0.68
CA ARG A 250 0.56 -28.07 -0.54
C ARG A 250 0.26 -28.48 0.89
N ILE A 251 -0.76 -27.84 1.48
CA ILE A 251 -1.32 -28.20 2.78
C ILE A 251 -2.80 -28.49 2.55
N SER A 252 -3.15 -29.77 2.61
CA SER A 252 -4.48 -30.29 2.33
C SER A 252 -5.14 -30.77 3.62
N ASP A 253 -6.37 -30.36 3.86
CA ASP A 253 -7.20 -30.83 4.97
C ASP A 253 -8.44 -31.56 4.46
N THR A 254 -8.97 -32.49 5.26
CA THR A 254 -10.23 -33.21 4.96
C THR A 254 -11.43 -32.59 5.69
N GLY A 255 -11.41 -31.28 5.91
CA GLY A 255 -12.42 -30.56 6.67
C GLY A 255 -13.71 -30.29 5.89
N ILE A 256 -14.48 -29.33 6.39
CA ILE A 256 -15.78 -28.94 5.81
C ILE A 256 -15.68 -28.28 4.43
N GLY A 257 -14.48 -27.91 3.99
CA GLY A 257 -14.26 -27.14 2.77
C GLY A 257 -14.76 -25.70 2.84
N ILE A 258 -14.68 -25.04 1.70
CA ILE A 258 -15.05 -23.64 1.48
C ILE A 258 -16.05 -23.60 0.33
N ALA A 259 -17.12 -22.83 0.49
CA ALA A 259 -18.11 -22.66 -0.56
C ALA A 259 -17.46 -22.02 -1.81
N PRO A 260 -17.81 -22.45 -3.04
CA PRO A 260 -17.25 -21.89 -4.26
C PRO A 260 -17.40 -20.36 -4.39
N GLU A 261 -18.48 -19.81 -3.82
CA GLU A 261 -18.79 -18.38 -3.78
C GLU A 261 -17.85 -17.60 -2.84
N ASP A 262 -17.39 -18.25 -1.76
CA ASP A 262 -16.50 -17.65 -0.75
C ASP A 262 -15.03 -17.77 -1.17
N LEU A 263 -14.66 -18.80 -1.95
CA LEU A 263 -13.27 -19.14 -2.32
C LEU A 263 -12.47 -17.96 -2.91
N PRO A 264 -13.00 -17.12 -3.83
CA PRO A 264 -12.27 -15.98 -4.37
C PRO A 264 -11.90 -14.91 -3.32
N ARG A 265 -12.65 -14.88 -2.22
CA ARG A 265 -12.66 -13.80 -1.22
C ARG A 265 -11.93 -14.15 0.07
N ILE A 266 -11.52 -15.40 0.28
CA ILE A 266 -10.96 -15.88 1.55
C ILE A 266 -9.68 -15.16 2.00
N PHE A 267 -9.00 -14.47 1.08
CA PHE A 267 -7.80 -13.70 1.35
C PHE A 267 -8.06 -12.18 1.40
N GLU A 268 -9.32 -11.74 1.31
CA GLU A 268 -9.70 -10.34 1.50
C GLU A 268 -9.62 -9.97 3.00
N LYS A 269 -9.26 -8.72 3.28
CA LYS A 269 -9.12 -8.21 4.65
C LYS A 269 -10.46 -8.29 5.38
N GLY A 270 -10.51 -9.06 6.47
CA GLY A 270 -11.69 -9.16 7.34
C GLY A 270 -12.80 -10.05 6.80
N PHE A 271 -12.53 -10.83 5.74
CA PHE A 271 -13.53 -11.74 5.21
C PHE A 271 -13.72 -12.95 6.11
N THR A 272 -14.97 -13.20 6.49
CA THR A 272 -15.41 -14.40 7.19
C THR A 272 -16.57 -14.98 6.39
N GLY A 273 -16.36 -16.15 5.77
CA GLY A 273 -17.39 -16.82 4.97
C GLY A 273 -18.63 -17.18 5.81
N CYS A 274 -19.67 -17.71 5.16
CA CYS A 274 -20.95 -17.99 5.82
C CYS A 274 -20.82 -18.91 7.05
N ASN A 275 -19.88 -19.88 7.01
CA ASN A 275 -19.58 -20.78 8.13
C ASN A 275 -18.78 -20.11 9.26
N GLY A 276 -18.05 -19.02 8.97
CA GLY A 276 -17.37 -18.19 9.96
C GLY A 276 -18.27 -17.22 10.69
N ARG A 277 -19.51 -16.99 10.21
CA ARG A 277 -20.52 -16.16 10.90
C ARG A 277 -21.25 -16.91 12.01
N THR A 278 -21.36 -18.23 11.90
CA THR A 278 -21.91 -19.11 12.94
C THR A 278 -20.90 -19.34 14.07
N ASP A 279 -19.60 -19.40 13.75
CA ASP A 279 -18.50 -19.39 14.71
C ASP A 279 -17.95 -17.95 14.86
N MET A 280 -18.49 -17.16 15.80
CA MET A 280 -18.10 -15.77 16.14
C MET A 280 -16.61 -15.52 16.47
N LYS A 281 -15.73 -16.52 16.25
CA LYS A 281 -14.30 -16.53 16.56
C LYS A 281 -13.40 -16.31 15.35
N ALA A 282 -13.93 -16.07 14.14
CA ALA A 282 -13.12 -15.81 12.95
C ALA A 282 -12.91 -14.30 12.74
N SER A 283 -11.67 -13.84 12.68
CA SER A 283 -11.35 -12.42 12.42
C SER A 283 -11.22 -12.08 10.92
N GLY A 284 -11.03 -13.09 10.06
CA GLY A 284 -10.79 -12.88 8.63
C GLY A 284 -9.44 -12.22 8.29
N ILE A 285 -8.51 -12.16 9.25
CA ILE A 285 -7.22 -11.47 9.07
C ILE A 285 -6.10 -12.46 8.72
N GLY A 286 -6.17 -13.73 9.15
CA GLY A 286 -5.07 -14.70 9.03
C GLY A 286 -4.64 -14.97 7.58
N LEU A 287 -5.57 -15.37 6.71
CA LEU A 287 -5.26 -15.64 5.30
C LEU A 287 -4.89 -14.37 4.53
N TYR A 288 -5.52 -13.23 4.83
CA TYR A 288 -5.11 -11.93 4.29
C TYR A 288 -3.64 -11.61 4.60
N LEU A 289 -3.21 -11.82 5.84
CA LEU A 289 -1.80 -11.66 6.22
C LEU A 289 -0.91 -12.64 5.46
N CYS A 290 -1.31 -13.92 5.33
CA CYS A 290 -0.56 -14.91 4.56
C CYS A 290 -0.30 -14.44 3.13
N ARG A 291 -1.33 -13.91 2.44
CA ARG A 291 -1.19 -13.37 1.08
C ARG A 291 -0.22 -12.19 1.02
N ARG A 292 -0.27 -11.28 1.98
CA ARG A 292 0.68 -10.15 2.04
C ARG A 292 2.10 -10.60 2.29
N VAL A 293 2.31 -11.53 3.23
CA VAL A 293 3.63 -12.09 3.53
C VAL A 293 4.19 -12.80 2.30
N CYS A 294 3.44 -13.69 1.67
CA CYS A 294 3.86 -14.37 0.46
C CYS A 294 4.28 -13.36 -0.63
N ARG A 295 3.45 -12.34 -0.88
CA ARG A 295 3.76 -11.29 -1.86
C ARG A 295 5.04 -10.54 -1.51
N ALA A 296 5.25 -10.18 -0.24
CA ALA A 296 6.47 -9.49 0.19
C ALA A 296 7.73 -10.36 0.06
N LEU A 297 7.59 -11.68 0.22
CA LEU A 297 8.69 -12.64 0.02
C LEU A 297 8.94 -12.98 -1.47
N GLY A 298 8.04 -12.57 -2.38
CA GLY A 298 8.08 -12.95 -3.80
C GLY A 298 7.50 -14.34 -4.10
N HIS A 299 6.65 -14.84 -3.21
CA HIS A 299 5.93 -16.12 -3.32
C HIS A 299 4.45 -15.86 -3.66
N SER A 300 3.75 -16.89 -4.14
CA SER A 300 2.29 -16.82 -4.34
C SER A 300 1.55 -17.79 -3.41
N ILE A 301 0.30 -17.46 -3.06
CA ILE A 301 -0.56 -18.33 -2.26
C ILE A 301 -1.96 -18.37 -2.87
N THR A 302 -2.45 -19.58 -3.09
CA THR A 302 -3.77 -19.87 -3.64
C THR A 302 -4.45 -20.96 -2.82
N ALA A 303 -5.74 -21.17 -3.05
CA ALA A 303 -6.47 -22.24 -2.40
C ALA A 303 -7.44 -22.88 -3.38
N GLU A 304 -7.54 -24.20 -3.28
CA GLU A 304 -8.53 -25.03 -3.94
C GLU A 304 -9.38 -25.67 -2.85
N SER A 305 -10.69 -25.70 -3.02
CA SER A 305 -11.57 -26.26 -2.00
C SER A 305 -12.77 -26.93 -2.64
N GLY A 306 -13.27 -27.96 -1.96
CA GLY A 306 -14.48 -28.67 -2.33
C GLY A 306 -15.22 -29.15 -1.09
N PRO A 307 -16.30 -29.95 -1.25
CA PRO A 307 -17.13 -30.41 -0.13
C PRO A 307 -16.41 -31.27 0.91
N HIS A 308 -15.20 -31.75 0.59
CA HIS A 308 -14.45 -32.74 1.38
C HIS A 308 -13.10 -32.21 1.88
N GLY A 309 -12.86 -30.90 1.80
CA GLY A 309 -11.60 -30.34 2.28
C GLY A 309 -11.13 -29.12 1.52
N THR A 310 -10.03 -28.55 2.01
CA THR A 310 -9.33 -27.42 1.37
C THR A 310 -7.86 -27.78 1.19
N THR A 311 -7.31 -27.39 0.04
CA THR A 311 -5.88 -27.43 -0.24
C THR A 311 -5.38 -26.01 -0.43
N VAL A 312 -4.46 -25.57 0.42
CA VAL A 312 -3.74 -24.32 0.24
C VAL A 312 -2.42 -24.61 -0.48
N LEU A 313 -2.16 -23.89 -1.55
CA LEU A 313 -0.96 -24.02 -2.37
C LEU A 313 -0.11 -22.76 -2.21
N ILE A 314 1.14 -22.93 -1.80
CA ILE A 314 2.13 -21.86 -1.68
C ILE A 314 3.20 -22.13 -2.72
N ASP A 315 3.25 -21.30 -3.76
CA ASP A 315 4.28 -21.36 -4.79
C ASP A 315 5.53 -20.64 -4.27
N LEU A 316 6.58 -21.41 -4.04
CA LEU A 316 7.88 -20.95 -3.55
C LEU A 316 8.88 -20.74 -4.68
N SER A 317 8.45 -20.87 -5.95
CA SER A 317 9.26 -20.48 -7.08
C SER A 317 9.34 -18.96 -7.15
N ARG A 318 10.52 -18.41 -6.87
CA ARG A 318 10.80 -16.99 -7.10
C ARG A 318 11.10 -16.79 -8.57
N SER A 319 10.43 -15.83 -9.21
CA SER A 319 10.95 -15.22 -10.43
C SER A 319 12.26 -14.50 -10.08
N ASP A 320 13.37 -14.82 -10.75
CA ASP A 320 14.71 -14.22 -10.60
C ASP A 320 14.78 -12.69 -10.81
N VAL A 321 13.64 -12.01 -10.94
CA VAL A 321 13.53 -10.64 -11.45
C VAL A 321 13.65 -9.56 -10.35
N ASP A 322 13.36 -9.85 -9.07
CA ASP A 322 13.26 -8.82 -8.02
C ASP A 322 14.38 -8.88 -6.95
N LEU A 323 15.63 -9.11 -7.36
CA LEU A 323 16.80 -8.97 -6.46
C LEU A 323 17.49 -7.60 -6.56
N ARG A 324 16.88 -6.60 -7.20
CA ARG A 324 17.37 -5.21 -7.20
C ARG A 324 16.21 -4.23 -7.22
N GLU A 325 15.96 -3.62 -6.08
CA GLU A 325 15.90 -2.15 -5.90
C GLU A 325 15.93 -1.83 -4.40
#